data_AF-A0A355WN12-F1
#
_entry.id   AF-A0A355WN12-F1
#
_cell.length_a   1.000
_cell.length_b   1.000
_cell.length_c   1.000
_cell.angle_alpha   90.00
_cell.angle_beta   90.00
_cell.angle_gamma   90.00
#
_symmetry.space_group_name_H-M   'P 1'
#
loop_
_entity.id
_entity.type
_entity.pdbx_description
1 polymer ?
#
loop_
_entity_poly.entity_id
_entity_poly.type
_entity_poly.pdbx_seq_one_letter_code
_entity_poly.pdbx_strand_id
1 'polypeptide(L)'
;MNAVILRQGGYAPDALPASQVRDVARWLEQATVATPAPGVDQVLIKVKAAMVNPSDLAFIQGGYGQPRVEGAPAGFEGVGTVVAGNGAYAQSLIGTRVAFVAAGSGAWAQYVAADAAVVIPLRPDLRDEDGAALIVNPLTAAAMVDLVPESGAFIASGAASQLGKLMAGLARET
;
A
#
# COMPACT_ATOMS: atom_id res chain seq x y z
N MET A 1 -16.86 4.35 -9.52
CA MET A 1 -16.38 3.13 -8.84
C MET A 1 -16.62 3.25 -7.34
N ASN A 2 -16.86 2.13 -6.67
CA ASN A 2 -16.96 2.09 -5.21
C ASN A 2 -15.57 2.23 -4.58
N ALA A 3 -15.49 2.99 -3.49
CA ALA A 3 -14.27 3.23 -2.74
C ALA A 3 -14.57 3.51 -1.26
N VAL A 4 -13.53 3.36 -0.42
CA VAL A 4 -13.51 3.86 0.95
C VAL A 4 -12.70 5.15 0.95
N ILE A 5 -13.37 6.28 1.16
CA ILE A 5 -12.80 7.62 1.00
C ILE A 5 -12.52 8.30 2.34
N LEU A 6 -11.58 9.24 2.31
CA LEU A 6 -11.21 10.08 3.45
C LEU A 6 -12.25 11.20 3.65
N ARG A 7 -12.81 11.29 4.87
CA ARG A 7 -13.78 12.34 5.26
C ARG A 7 -13.13 13.68 5.59
N GLN A 8 -11.80 13.73 5.65
CA GLN A 8 -11.02 14.87 6.11
C GLN A 8 -9.74 14.99 5.29
N GLY A 9 -9.35 16.22 4.97
CA GLY A 9 -8.07 16.53 4.34
C GLY A 9 -6.96 16.91 5.34
N GLY A 10 -5.75 17.12 4.80
CA GLY A 10 -4.61 17.66 5.54
C GLY A 10 -4.04 16.74 6.61
N TYR A 11 -3.15 17.32 7.41
CA TYR A 11 -2.59 16.71 8.61
C TYR A 11 -3.52 16.89 9.82
N ALA A 12 -3.33 16.07 10.84
CA ALA A 12 -3.95 16.28 12.15
C ALA A 12 -2.94 15.94 13.26
N PRO A 13 -2.79 16.81 14.27
CA PRO A 13 -1.84 16.59 15.36
C PRO A 13 -2.32 15.55 16.39
N ASP A 14 -3.63 15.28 16.44
CA ASP A 14 -4.27 14.53 17.52
C ASP A 14 -4.54 13.06 17.15
N ALA A 15 -3.55 12.38 16.56
CA ALA A 15 -3.67 10.97 16.23
C ALA A 15 -3.72 10.12 17.51
N LEU A 16 -4.70 9.22 17.60
CA LEU A 16 -4.81 8.28 18.70
C LEU A 16 -3.77 7.17 18.52
N PRO A 17 -3.20 6.64 19.62
CA PRO A 17 -2.47 5.38 19.58
C PRO A 17 -3.33 4.30 18.92
N ALA A 18 -2.73 3.47 18.05
CA ALA A 18 -3.46 2.44 17.31
C ALA A 18 -4.29 1.51 18.21
N SER A 19 -3.80 1.20 19.42
CA SER A 19 -4.49 0.38 20.43
C SER A 19 -5.77 1.01 20.99
N GLN A 20 -5.96 2.32 20.82
CA GLN A 20 -7.11 3.07 21.31
C GLN A 20 -8.16 3.31 20.22
N VAL A 21 -7.84 3.06 18.95
CA VAL A 21 -8.81 3.18 17.85
C VAL A 21 -9.77 1.98 17.91
N ARG A 22 -11.06 2.28 18.11
CA ARG A 22 -12.13 1.26 18.14
C ARG A 22 -12.98 1.21 16.88
N ASP A 23 -13.04 2.33 16.17
CA ASP A 23 -13.77 2.52 14.92
C ASP A 23 -13.06 3.59 14.07
N VAL A 24 -13.28 3.53 12.76
CA VAL A 24 -12.66 4.40 11.75
C VAL A 24 -13.67 5.29 11.02
N ALA A 25 -14.97 5.22 11.33
CA ALA A 25 -16.01 6.01 10.65
C ALA A 25 -15.86 7.53 10.83
N ARG A 26 -15.06 7.97 11.82
CA ARG A 26 -14.62 9.36 11.95
C ARG A 26 -13.82 9.84 10.74
N TRP A 27 -13.03 8.96 10.13
CA TRP A 27 -12.08 9.30 9.06
C TRP A 27 -12.46 8.73 7.71
N LEU A 28 -13.30 7.69 7.67
CA LEU A 28 -13.62 6.94 6.47
C LEU A 28 -15.13 6.85 6.22
N GLU A 29 -15.50 6.86 4.95
CA GLU A 29 -16.85 6.53 4.49
C GLU A 29 -16.81 5.74 3.19
N GLN A 30 -17.84 4.94 2.93
CA GLN A 30 -18.02 4.31 1.62
C GLN A 30 -18.69 5.31 0.68
N ALA A 31 -18.14 5.46 -0.52
CA ALA A 31 -18.69 6.36 -1.52
C ALA A 31 -18.51 5.82 -2.94
N THR A 32 -19.28 6.38 -3.87
CA THR A 32 -19.02 6.24 -5.31
C THR A 32 -18.24 7.46 -5.79
N VAL A 33 -17.06 7.22 -6.37
CA VAL A 33 -16.21 8.26 -6.94
C VAL A 33 -15.94 8.00 -8.43
N ALA A 34 -15.42 8.98 -9.16
CA ALA A 34 -14.97 8.78 -10.53
C ALA A 34 -13.82 7.76 -10.57
N THR A 35 -13.76 6.94 -11.62
CA THR A 35 -12.59 6.10 -11.89
C THR A 35 -11.46 7.01 -12.36
N PRO A 36 -10.25 6.95 -11.77
CA PRO A 36 -9.15 7.80 -12.18
C PRO A 36 -8.69 7.45 -13.60
N ALA A 37 -8.29 8.45 -14.36
CA ALA A 37 -7.52 8.25 -15.58
C ALA A 37 -6.02 8.17 -15.24
N PRO A 38 -5.24 7.27 -15.84
CA PRO A 38 -3.80 7.24 -15.63
C PRO A 38 -3.14 8.50 -16.20
N GLY A 39 -2.37 9.21 -15.37
CA GLY A 39 -1.47 10.28 -15.80
C GLY A 39 -0.31 9.78 -16.65
N VAL A 40 0.59 10.68 -17.06
CA VAL A 40 1.80 10.29 -17.83
C VAL A 40 2.59 9.26 -17.04
N ASP A 41 3.01 8.19 -17.72
CA ASP A 41 3.75 7.04 -17.17
C ASP A 41 3.03 6.29 -16.04
N GLN A 42 1.72 6.46 -15.90
CA GLN A 42 0.90 5.72 -14.95
C GLN A 42 0.12 4.58 -15.60
N VAL A 43 -0.17 3.58 -14.78
CA VAL A 43 -1.11 2.50 -15.08
C VAL A 43 -2.40 2.68 -14.28
N LEU A 44 -3.53 2.29 -14.88
CA LEU A 44 -4.78 2.07 -14.17
C LEU A 44 -4.90 0.59 -13.85
N ILE A 45 -5.08 0.27 -12.58
CA ILE A 45 -5.15 -1.09 -12.07
C ILE A 45 -6.56 -1.35 -11.59
N LYS A 46 -7.16 -2.46 -12.03
CA LYS A 46 -8.37 -3.02 -11.42
C LYS A 46 -7.95 -3.80 -10.18
N VAL A 47 -8.28 -3.26 -9.01
CA VAL A 47 -7.85 -3.80 -7.72
C VAL A 47 -8.57 -5.12 -7.45
N LYS A 48 -7.81 -6.11 -7.02
CA LYS A 48 -8.29 -7.44 -6.64
C LYS A 48 -8.34 -7.60 -5.12
N ALA A 49 -7.28 -7.16 -4.43
CA ALA A 49 -7.21 -7.07 -2.98
C ALA A 49 -6.29 -5.90 -2.59
N ALA A 50 -6.53 -5.30 -1.43
CA ALA A 50 -5.70 -4.25 -0.87
C ALA A 50 -5.38 -4.58 0.59
N MET A 51 -4.17 -4.23 1.02
CA MET A 51 -3.71 -4.50 2.37
C MET A 51 -4.12 -3.38 3.32
N VAL A 52 -4.23 -3.73 4.61
CA VAL A 52 -4.41 -2.78 5.71
C VAL A 52 -3.21 -2.89 6.63
N ASN A 53 -2.42 -1.83 6.69
CA ASN A 53 -1.22 -1.70 7.49
C ASN A 53 -1.42 -0.69 8.64
N PRO A 54 -0.61 -0.77 9.72
CA PRO A 54 -0.61 0.26 10.77
C PRO A 54 -0.35 1.68 10.23
N SER A 55 0.42 1.80 9.14
CA SER A 55 0.67 3.07 8.46
C SER A 55 -0.61 3.67 7.85
N ASP A 56 -1.52 2.84 7.32
CA ASP A 56 -2.82 3.32 6.82
C ASP A 56 -3.63 3.93 7.97
N LEU A 57 -3.61 3.30 9.15
CA LEU A 57 -4.30 3.83 10.33
C LEU A 57 -3.71 5.18 10.79
N ALA A 58 -2.38 5.33 10.79
CA ALA A 58 -1.76 6.62 11.07
C ALA A 58 -2.15 7.67 10.02
N PHE A 59 -2.22 7.27 8.75
CA PHE A 59 -2.56 8.13 7.63
C PHE A 59 -4.00 8.63 7.66
N ILE A 60 -5.00 7.75 7.85
CA ILE A 60 -6.41 8.18 7.90
C ILE A 60 -6.68 9.12 9.08
N GLN A 61 -5.90 9.01 10.16
CA GLN A 61 -5.94 9.91 11.30
C GLN A 61 -5.32 11.28 11.03
N GLY A 62 -4.49 11.42 9.98
CA GLY A 62 -3.76 12.64 9.63
C GLY A 62 -2.37 12.76 10.26
N GLY A 63 -1.90 11.72 10.96
CA GLY A 63 -0.63 11.69 11.68
C GLY A 63 0.51 11.01 10.92
N TYR A 64 0.50 11.03 9.59
CA TYR A 64 1.49 10.37 8.74
C TYR A 64 2.31 11.37 7.93
N GLY A 65 3.40 10.92 7.31
CA GLY A 65 4.36 11.79 6.59
C GLY A 65 3.83 12.47 5.32
N GLN A 66 2.54 12.35 5.02
CA GLN A 66 1.88 12.98 3.88
C GLN A 66 0.44 13.37 4.25
N PRO A 67 -0.11 14.45 3.65
CA PRO A 67 -1.43 14.95 4.00
C PRO A 67 -2.53 14.09 3.37
N ARG A 68 -3.70 14.04 4.02
CA ARG A 68 -4.90 13.46 3.44
C ARG A 68 -5.48 14.38 2.37
N VAL A 69 -6.17 13.79 1.40
CA VAL A 69 -7.01 14.53 0.44
C VAL A 69 -8.45 14.12 0.69
N GLU A 70 -9.29 15.07 1.10
CA GLU A 70 -10.71 14.82 1.35
C GLU A 70 -11.39 14.31 0.08
N GLY A 71 -12.23 13.28 0.22
CA GLY A 71 -12.90 12.62 -0.90
C GLY A 71 -12.03 11.63 -1.69
N ALA A 72 -10.70 11.58 -1.46
CA ALA A 72 -9.83 10.61 -2.10
C ALA A 72 -9.92 9.24 -1.41
N PRO A 73 -9.76 8.12 -2.14
CA PRO A 73 -9.68 6.81 -1.51
C PRO A 73 -8.44 6.66 -0.63
N ALA A 74 -8.60 5.92 0.48
CA ALA A 74 -7.52 5.60 1.40
C ALA A 74 -6.74 4.33 0.97
N GLY A 75 -5.77 3.90 1.77
CA GLY A 75 -5.01 2.66 1.57
C GLY A 75 -3.79 2.84 0.67
N PHE A 76 -2.69 2.18 1.04
CA PHE A 76 -1.42 2.29 0.31
C PHE A 76 -1.18 1.20 -0.74
N GLU A 77 -1.33 -0.08 -0.40
CA GLU A 77 -0.86 -1.16 -1.28
C GLU A 77 -1.93 -2.18 -1.60
N GLY A 78 -1.69 -2.92 -2.67
CA GLY A 78 -2.53 -4.03 -3.06
C GLY A 78 -2.03 -4.78 -4.28
N VAL A 79 -2.91 -5.64 -4.79
CA VAL A 79 -2.72 -6.42 -6.00
C VAL A 79 -3.87 -6.21 -6.96
N GLY A 80 -3.59 -6.24 -8.24
CA GLY A 80 -4.62 -6.12 -9.27
C GLY A 80 -4.10 -6.43 -10.66
N THR A 81 -4.93 -6.13 -11.65
CA THR A 81 -4.58 -6.28 -13.06
C THR A 81 -4.56 -4.91 -13.72
N VAL A 82 -3.50 -4.62 -14.48
CA VAL A 82 -3.42 -3.39 -15.27
C VAL A 82 -4.46 -3.44 -16.39
N VAL A 83 -5.33 -2.43 -16.46
CA VAL A 83 -6.42 -2.33 -17.44
C VAL A 83 -6.26 -1.17 -18.42
N ALA A 84 -5.41 -0.19 -18.09
CA ALA A 84 -5.00 0.88 -19.00
C ALA A 84 -3.62 1.39 -18.60
N GLY A 85 -2.94 2.08 -19.52
CA GLY A 85 -1.64 2.70 -19.26
C GLY A 85 -1.41 3.88 -20.19
N ASN A 86 -0.63 4.86 -19.75
CA ASN A 86 -0.27 6.04 -20.50
C ASN A 86 1.26 6.14 -20.57
N GLY A 87 1.82 6.14 -21.77
CA GLY A 87 3.26 5.92 -22.00
C GLY A 87 3.57 4.49 -22.42
N ALA A 88 4.69 4.30 -23.13
CA ALA A 88 5.02 3.03 -23.78
C ALA A 88 5.21 1.89 -22.75
N TYR A 89 5.89 2.17 -21.64
CA TYR A 89 6.10 1.18 -20.59
C TYR A 89 4.80 0.82 -19.88
N ALA A 90 3.99 1.82 -19.49
CA ALA A 90 2.69 1.59 -18.86
C ALA A 90 1.74 0.77 -19.77
N GLN A 91 1.74 1.03 -21.08
CA GLN A 91 0.95 0.25 -22.03
C GLN A 91 1.42 -1.20 -22.15
N SER A 92 2.72 -1.46 -22.06
CA SER A 92 3.28 -2.81 -22.11
C SER A 92 2.83 -3.70 -20.94
N LEU A 93 2.37 -3.09 -19.84
CA LEU A 93 1.91 -3.79 -18.65
C LEU A 93 0.43 -4.17 -18.71
N ILE A 94 -0.35 -3.70 -19.70
CA ILE A 94 -1.80 -3.99 -19.79
C ILE A 94 -2.05 -5.50 -19.82
N GLY A 95 -2.97 -5.97 -18.97
CA GLY A 95 -3.28 -7.40 -18.76
C GLY A 95 -2.37 -8.10 -17.74
N THR A 96 -1.30 -7.46 -17.30
CA THR A 96 -0.37 -8.02 -16.31
C THR A 96 -0.95 -7.92 -14.91
N ARG A 97 -0.79 -8.99 -14.12
CA ARG A 97 -1.08 -8.98 -12.68
C ARG A 97 0.10 -8.34 -11.95
N VAL A 98 -0.17 -7.32 -11.15
CA VAL A 98 0.86 -6.54 -10.46
C VAL A 98 0.53 -6.34 -8.99
N ALA A 99 1.56 -6.35 -8.14
CA ALA A 99 1.51 -5.64 -6.86
C ALA A 99 1.79 -4.16 -7.10
N PHE A 100 1.18 -3.29 -6.31
CA PHE A 100 1.32 -1.85 -6.47
C PHE A 100 1.29 -1.12 -5.12
N VAL A 101 1.85 0.09 -5.13
CA VAL A 101 1.59 1.12 -4.12
C VAL A 101 0.91 2.29 -4.83
N ALA A 102 -0.17 2.79 -4.25
CA ALA A 102 -0.89 3.94 -4.76
C ALA A 102 -0.03 5.21 -4.62
N ALA A 103 -0.05 6.07 -5.64
CA ALA A 103 0.64 7.37 -5.56
C ALA A 103 -0.03 8.24 -4.48
N GLY A 104 0.61 8.37 -3.31
CA GLY A 104 0.00 8.98 -2.12
C GLY A 104 -0.94 8.01 -1.41
N SER A 105 -2.16 7.83 -1.90
CA SER A 105 -3.15 6.86 -1.39
C SER A 105 -4.18 6.49 -2.45
N GLY A 106 -4.86 5.36 -2.28
CA GLY A 106 -5.96 5.00 -3.19
C GLY A 106 -6.28 3.51 -3.31
N ALA A 107 -5.57 2.64 -2.60
CA ALA A 107 -5.69 1.19 -2.77
C ALA A 107 -7.06 0.65 -2.35
N TRP A 108 -7.78 1.31 -1.44
CA TRP A 108 -9.10 0.90 -0.96
C TRP A 108 -10.22 1.38 -1.90
N ALA A 109 -10.09 1.05 -3.18
CA ALA A 109 -11.02 1.35 -4.25
C ALA A 109 -11.05 0.21 -5.28
N GLN A 110 -12.05 0.17 -6.16
CA GLN A 110 -12.09 -0.84 -7.23
C GLN A 110 -11.03 -0.62 -8.32
N TYR A 111 -10.58 0.63 -8.50
CA TYR A 111 -9.50 0.97 -9.42
C TYR A 111 -8.57 2.00 -8.79
N VAL A 112 -7.30 1.96 -9.18
CA VAL A 112 -6.26 2.87 -8.68
C VAL A 112 -5.30 3.23 -9.81
N ALA A 113 -4.84 4.48 -9.83
CA ALA A 113 -3.74 4.89 -10.68
C ALA A 113 -2.43 4.77 -9.89
N ALA A 114 -1.41 4.16 -10.50
CA ALA A 114 -0.08 4.01 -9.92
C ALA A 114 0.99 4.32 -10.97
N ASP A 115 2.14 4.79 -10.52
CA ASP A 115 3.31 4.97 -11.39
C ASP A 115 3.77 3.60 -11.91
N ALA A 116 3.89 3.45 -13.22
CA ALA A 116 4.31 2.21 -13.85
C ALA A 116 5.71 1.76 -13.39
N ALA A 117 6.58 2.71 -13.01
CA ALA A 117 7.94 2.41 -12.57
C ALA A 117 8.02 1.65 -11.23
N VAL A 118 6.96 1.71 -10.41
CA VAL A 118 6.96 1.14 -9.05
C VAL A 118 5.96 0.00 -8.86
N VAL A 119 5.29 -0.44 -9.93
CA VAL A 119 4.50 -1.68 -9.88
C VAL A 119 5.40 -2.90 -10.09
N ILE A 120 5.03 -4.01 -9.46
CA ILE A 120 5.80 -5.26 -9.54
C ILE A 120 4.96 -6.32 -10.25
N PRO A 121 5.33 -6.72 -11.49
CA PRO A 121 4.72 -7.86 -12.16
C PRO A 121 4.82 -9.14 -11.32
N LEU A 122 3.69 -9.82 -11.16
CA LEU A 122 3.60 -11.01 -10.32
C LEU A 122 3.72 -12.28 -11.17
N ARG A 123 4.38 -13.29 -10.59
CA ARG A 123 4.37 -14.64 -11.14
C ARG A 123 2.95 -15.20 -11.16
N PRO A 124 2.58 -16.01 -12.17
CA PRO A 124 1.23 -16.56 -12.27
C PRO A 124 0.78 -17.40 -11.06
N ASP A 125 1.71 -18.04 -10.36
CA ASP A 125 1.47 -18.91 -9.21
C ASP A 125 1.44 -18.19 -7.85
N LEU A 126 1.79 -16.90 -7.81
CA LEU A 126 1.73 -16.13 -6.56
C LEU A 126 0.27 -15.84 -6.20
N ARG A 127 -0.11 -16.15 -4.96
CA ARG A 127 -1.45 -15.89 -4.42
C ARG A 127 -1.72 -14.39 -4.33
N ASP A 128 -2.97 -13.99 -4.48
CA ASP A 128 -3.37 -12.58 -4.41
C ASP A 128 -3.08 -12.01 -3.02
N GLU A 129 -3.24 -12.78 -1.94
CA GLU A 129 -2.97 -12.33 -0.57
C GLU A 129 -1.49 -12.02 -0.34
N ASP A 130 -0.59 -12.83 -0.92
CA ASP A 130 0.85 -12.60 -0.84
C ASP A 130 1.24 -11.40 -1.72
N GLY A 131 0.67 -11.30 -2.92
CA GLY A 131 0.90 -10.18 -3.83
C GLY A 131 0.42 -8.84 -3.25
N ALA A 132 -0.71 -8.83 -2.55
CA ALA A 132 -1.28 -7.62 -1.95
C ALA A 132 -0.43 -7.04 -0.82
N ALA A 133 0.38 -7.88 -0.16
CA ALA A 133 1.24 -7.50 0.96
C ALA A 133 2.73 -7.54 0.58
N LEU A 134 3.06 -7.48 -0.72
CA LEU A 134 4.41 -7.73 -1.23
C LEU A 134 5.37 -6.54 -1.04
N ILE A 135 4.85 -5.30 -0.95
CA ILE A 135 5.70 -4.12 -1.11
C ILE A 135 6.04 -3.51 0.25
N VAL A 136 5.04 -3.04 1.01
CA VAL A 136 5.28 -2.20 2.20
C VAL A 136 6.07 -2.97 3.25
N ASN A 137 5.54 -4.06 3.80
CA ASN A 137 6.21 -4.76 4.91
C ASN A 137 7.44 -5.58 4.44
N PRO A 138 7.42 -6.32 3.32
CA PRO A 138 8.59 -7.08 2.88
C PRO A 138 9.79 -6.22 2.48
N LEU A 139 9.60 -5.15 1.71
CA LEU A 139 10.73 -4.27 1.35
C LEU A 139 11.24 -3.50 2.57
N THR A 140 10.35 -3.12 3.50
CA THR A 140 10.78 -2.52 4.78
C THR A 140 11.62 -3.52 5.59
N ALA A 141 11.19 -4.79 5.69
CA ALA A 141 11.94 -5.82 6.42
C ALA A 141 13.32 -6.06 5.80
N ALA A 142 13.41 -6.18 4.47
CA ALA A 142 14.66 -6.34 3.75
C ALA A 142 15.60 -5.16 3.99
N ALA A 143 15.12 -3.92 3.79
CA ALA A 143 15.91 -2.72 4.01
C ALA A 143 16.41 -2.61 5.46
N MET A 144 15.61 -3.00 6.45
CA MET A 144 16.03 -2.98 7.86
C MET A 144 17.08 -4.06 8.18
N VAL A 145 16.98 -5.25 7.59
CA VAL A 145 17.96 -6.33 7.76
C VAL A 145 19.28 -5.98 7.06
N ASP A 146 19.23 -5.34 5.88
CA ASP A 146 20.41 -4.91 5.12
C ASP A 146 21.26 -3.84 5.86
N LEU A 147 20.70 -3.15 6.85
CA LEU A 147 21.44 -2.21 7.71
C LEU A 147 22.29 -2.93 8.77
N VAL A 148 22.07 -4.21 8.99
CA VAL A 148 22.80 -5.01 9.98
C VAL A 148 24.12 -5.49 9.35
N PRO A 149 25.29 -5.27 9.98
CA PRO A 149 26.55 -5.81 9.48
C PRO A 149 26.51 -7.34 9.37
N GLU A 150 27.25 -7.94 8.42
CA GLU A 150 27.22 -9.40 8.12
C GLU A 150 27.44 -10.32 9.35
N SER A 151 28.21 -9.88 10.34
CA SER A 151 28.44 -10.63 11.59
C SER A 151 27.70 -10.02 12.80
N GLY A 152 26.68 -9.20 12.53
CA GLY A 152 25.93 -8.43 13.51
C GLY A 152 24.74 -9.19 14.10
N ALA A 153 24.24 -8.67 15.21
CA ALA A 153 22.97 -9.08 15.78
C ALA A 153 22.09 -7.85 15.99
N PHE A 154 20.78 -8.02 15.89
CA PHE A 154 19.81 -6.97 16.17
C PHE A 154 18.71 -7.48 17.10
N ILE A 155 18.08 -6.56 17.81
CA ILE A 155 16.89 -6.83 18.63
C ILE A 155 15.72 -6.09 17.97
N ALA A 156 14.63 -6.81 17.71
CA ALA A 156 13.39 -6.25 17.19
C ALA A 156 12.25 -6.41 18.21
N SER A 157 11.54 -5.32 18.49
CA SER A 157 10.27 -5.38 19.23
C SER A 157 9.13 -5.78 18.28
N GLY A 158 8.00 -6.23 18.82
CA GLY A 158 6.84 -6.60 18.00
C GLY A 158 7.09 -7.80 17.06
N ALA A 159 7.95 -8.74 17.45
CA ALA A 159 8.39 -9.87 16.62
C ALA A 159 7.26 -10.76 16.08
N ALA A 160 6.08 -10.77 16.71
CA ALA A 160 4.91 -11.52 16.24
C ALA A 160 4.13 -10.83 15.09
N SER A 161 4.45 -9.58 14.77
CA SER A 161 3.88 -8.83 13.63
C SER A 161 4.30 -9.41 12.29
N GLN A 162 3.65 -8.98 11.19
CA GLN A 162 4.08 -9.38 9.85
C GLN A 162 5.52 -8.94 9.57
N LEU A 163 5.86 -7.68 9.86
CA LEU A 163 7.21 -7.14 9.72
C LEU A 163 8.22 -7.96 10.54
N GLY A 164 7.93 -8.22 11.82
CA GLY A 164 8.81 -8.98 12.71
C GLY A 164 9.07 -10.41 12.23
N LYS A 165 8.04 -11.09 11.71
CA LYS A 165 8.18 -12.43 11.12
C LYS A 165 9.01 -12.43 9.85
N LEU A 166 8.85 -11.41 9.00
CA LEU A 166 9.64 -11.25 7.78
C LEU A 166 11.11 -10.99 8.10
N MET A 167 11.40 -10.07 9.02
CA MET A 167 12.77 -9.80 9.49
C MET A 167 13.42 -11.06 10.08
N ALA A 168 12.70 -11.82 10.91
CA ALA A 168 13.20 -13.07 11.46
C ALA A 168 13.45 -14.14 10.40
N GLY A 169 12.70 -14.11 9.29
CA GLY A 169 12.93 -14.96 8.12
C GLY A 169 14.21 -14.61 7.39
N LEU A 170 14.32 -13.35 6.99
CA LEU A 170 15.45 -12.81 6.23
C LEU A 170 16.78 -12.91 7.00
N ALA A 171 16.76 -12.68 8.31
CA ALA A 171 17.96 -12.80 9.16
C ALA A 171 18.54 -14.23 9.25
N ARG A 172 17.84 -15.26 8.74
CA ARG A 172 18.39 -16.63 8.63
C ARG A 172 19.05 -16.90 7.27
N GLU A 173 18.83 -16.03 6.30
CA GLU A 173 19.35 -16.16 4.93
C GLU A 173 20.65 -15.38 4.72
N THR A 174 20.93 -14.44 5.61
CA THR A 174 22.18 -13.67 5.75
C THR A 174 23.12 -14.34 6.75
#